data_AF-X1S9K6-F1
#
_entry.id   AF-X1S9K6-F1
#
_cell.length_a   1.000
_cell.length_b   1.000
_cell.length_c   1.000
_cell.angle_alpha   90.00
_cell.angle_beta   90.00
_cell.angle_gamma   90.00
#
_symmetry.space_group_name_H-M   'P 1'
#
loop_
_entity.id
_entity.type
_entity.pdbx_description
1 polymer ?
#
loop_
_entity_poly.entity_id
_entity_poly.type
_entity_poly.pdbx_seq_one_letter_code
_entity_poly.pdbx_strand_id
1 'polypeptide(L)'
;PEKTFIEKLILLHEEFKRPADKIRHQRMSRHLYDIYQIWDTEFGESAFENKELFRQICNHRAVFTPVHGIDYNQLRYEVLEVIPPDDFQGLYRSDYQEMQRNMIYGG
;
A
#
# COMPACT_ATOMS: atom_id res chain seq x y z
N PRO A 1 0.50 -11.22 9.71
CA PRO A 1 0.13 -9.81 9.41
C PRO A 1 1.25 -9.01 8.74
N GLU A 2 2.51 -9.27 9.11
CA GLU A 2 3.72 -8.67 8.49
C GLU A 2 3.71 -8.69 6.95
N LYS A 3 3.60 -9.89 6.35
CA LYS A 3 3.56 -10.03 4.88
C LYS A 3 2.48 -9.15 4.25
N THR A 4 1.27 -9.18 4.81
CA THR A 4 0.13 -8.39 4.33
C THR A 4 0.38 -6.88 4.46
N PHE A 5 1.03 -6.44 5.53
CA PHE A 5 1.41 -5.04 5.72
C PHE A 5 2.41 -4.59 4.64
N ILE A 6 3.47 -5.36 4.44
CA ILE A 6 4.49 -5.11 3.42
C ILE A 6 3.89 -5.08 2.02
N GLU A 7 3.03 -6.05 1.70
CA GLU A 7 2.34 -6.12 0.42
C GLU A 7 1.49 -4.87 0.15
N LYS A 8 0.84 -4.31 1.18
CA LYS A 8 0.03 -3.09 1.04
C LYS A 8 0.89 -1.85 0.86
N LEU A 9 2.00 -1.73 1.59
CA LEU A 9 2.94 -0.63 1.41
C LEU A 9 3.48 -0.59 -0.03
N ILE A 10 3.93 -1.73 -0.55
CA ILE A 10 4.44 -1.84 -1.92
C ILE A 10 3.32 -1.57 -2.94
N LEU A 11 2.12 -2.10 -2.71
CA LEU A 11 0.96 -1.88 -3.59
C LEU A 11 0.61 -0.39 -3.72
N LEU A 12 0.61 0.36 -2.62
CA LEU A 12 0.34 1.80 -2.65
C LEU A 12 1.45 2.58 -3.37
N HIS A 13 2.71 2.24 -3.10
CA HIS A 13 3.84 2.84 -3.83
C HIS A 13 3.74 2.58 -5.33
N GLU A 14 3.48 1.34 -5.74
CA GLU A 14 3.24 0.99 -7.13
C GLU A 14 2.09 1.79 -7.74
N GLU A 15 0.99 1.97 -7.01
CA GLU A 15 -0.17 2.69 -7.50
C GLU A 15 0.14 4.18 -7.70
N PHE A 16 0.83 4.82 -6.76
CA PHE A 16 1.14 6.25 -6.83
C PHE A 16 2.28 6.60 -7.78
N LYS A 17 3.03 5.59 -8.25
CA LYS A 17 3.99 5.74 -9.36
C LYS A 17 3.35 5.58 -10.74
N ARG A 18 2.07 5.21 -10.84
CA ARG A 18 1.37 5.17 -12.14
C ARG A 18 1.17 6.59 -12.68
N PRO A 19 1.08 6.74 -14.01
CA PRO A 19 0.57 7.97 -14.62
C PRO A 19 -0.78 8.37 -14.00
N ALA A 20 -1.02 9.67 -13.83
CA ALA A 20 -2.20 10.19 -13.12
C ALA A 20 -3.52 9.65 -13.68
N ASP A 21 -3.65 9.50 -15.00
CA ASP A 21 -4.82 8.93 -15.67
C ASP A 21 -5.08 7.45 -15.35
N LYS A 22 -4.11 6.77 -14.71
CA LYS A 22 -4.15 5.34 -14.36
C LYS A 22 -4.17 5.08 -12.87
N ILE A 23 -4.09 6.11 -12.03
CA ILE A 23 -4.17 5.94 -10.58
C ILE A 23 -5.61 5.57 -10.21
N ARG A 24 -5.74 4.42 -9.56
CA ARG A 24 -7.00 3.92 -9.01
C ARG A 24 -7.21 4.52 -7.63
N HIS A 25 -8.45 4.88 -7.35
CA HIS A 25 -8.85 5.42 -6.04
C HIS A 25 -10.02 4.65 -5.41
N GLN A 26 -10.87 4.02 -6.20
CA GLN A 26 -12.01 3.24 -5.69
C GLN A 26 -11.53 2.01 -4.92
N ARG A 27 -12.01 1.85 -3.69
CA ARG A 27 -11.70 0.80 -2.72
C ARG A 27 -10.24 0.75 -2.27
N MET A 28 -9.44 1.77 -2.59
CA MET A 28 -8.01 1.82 -2.28
C MET A 28 -7.73 2.34 -0.88
N SER A 29 -8.61 3.17 -0.31
CA SER A 29 -8.46 3.71 1.04
C SER A 29 -8.43 2.62 2.12
N ARG A 30 -9.00 1.44 1.83
CA ARG A 30 -8.92 0.27 2.71
C ARG A 30 -7.49 -0.17 2.96
N HIS A 31 -6.61 -0.10 1.96
CA HIS A 31 -5.22 -0.48 2.13
C HIS A 31 -4.51 0.44 3.12
N LEU A 32 -4.78 1.76 3.05
CA LEU A 32 -4.29 2.74 4.01
C LEU A 32 -4.82 2.44 5.42
N TYR A 33 -6.12 2.15 5.55
CA TYR A 33 -6.72 1.80 6.83
C TYR A 33 -6.07 0.55 7.44
N ASP A 34 -5.89 -0.50 6.64
CA ASP A 34 -5.29 -1.74 7.13
C ASP A 34 -3.81 -1.57 7.51
N ILE A 35 -3.06 -0.72 6.79
CA ILE A 35 -1.70 -0.33 7.18
C ILE A 35 -1.74 0.35 8.54
N TYR A 36 -2.62 1.34 8.72
CA TYR A 36 -2.78 2.05 9.98
C TYR A 36 -3.12 1.11 11.15
N GLN A 37 -3.99 0.11 10.93
CA GLN A 37 -4.34 -0.87 11.96
C GLN A 37 -3.18 -1.79 12.37
N ILE A 38 -2.22 -2.04 11.48
CA ILE A 38 -1.07 -2.93 11.76
C ILE A 38 0.13 -2.14 12.25
N TRP A 39 0.25 -0.85 11.89
CA TRP A 39 1.41 0.00 12.13
C TRP A 39 1.86 -0.01 13.60
N ASP A 40 0.92 0.17 14.53
CA ASP A 40 1.18 0.30 15.97
C ASP A 40 1.06 -1.05 16.72
N THR A 41 1.34 -2.15 16.03
CA THR A 41 1.32 -3.50 16.59
C THR A 41 2.70 -4.14 16.47
N GLU A 42 2.96 -5.20 17.23
CA GLU A 42 4.20 -6.00 17.12
C GLU A 42 4.48 -6.47 15.67
N PHE A 43 3.43 -6.66 14.87
CA PHE A 43 3.57 -7.05 13.46
C PHE A 43 4.05 -5.91 12.56
N GLY A 44 3.73 -4.65 12.90
CA GLY A 44 4.24 -3.47 12.22
C GLY A 44 5.74 -3.35 12.43
N GLU A 45 6.17 -3.43 13.70
CA GLU A 45 7.59 -3.41 14.08
C GLU A 45 8.36 -4.57 13.44
N SER A 46 7.88 -5.81 13.60
CA SER A 46 8.50 -7.01 13.02
C SER A 46 8.62 -6.93 11.50
N ALA A 47 7.65 -6.33 10.80
CA ALA A 47 7.75 -6.14 9.35
C ALA A 47 8.93 -5.23 8.97
N PHE A 48 9.20 -4.16 9.74
CA PHE A 48 10.34 -3.28 9.47
C PHE A 48 11.69 -3.94 9.76
N GLU A 49 11.75 -4.85 10.74
CA GLU A 49 12.96 -5.62 11.05
C GLU A 49 13.22 -6.76 10.04
N ASN A 50 12.16 -7.34 9.48
CA ASN A 50 12.23 -8.48 8.57
C ASN A 50 12.56 -8.09 7.12
N LYS A 51 13.81 -7.64 6.92
CA LYS A 51 14.34 -7.23 5.60
C LYS A 51 14.32 -8.35 4.56
N GLU A 52 14.47 -9.60 5.01
CA GLU A 52 14.44 -10.78 4.13
C GLU A 52 13.03 -10.99 3.55
N LEU A 53 11.98 -10.93 4.39
CA LEU A 53 10.60 -11.01 3.94
C LEU A 53 10.27 -9.87 2.96
N PHE A 54 10.67 -8.63 3.28
CA PHE A 54 10.53 -7.51 2.37
C PHE A 54 11.21 -7.80 1.03
N ARG A 55 12.39 -8.42 1.05
CA ARG A 55 13.10 -8.75 -0.18
C ARG A 55 12.46 -9.83 -1.02
N GLN A 56 12.00 -10.89 -0.39
CA GLN A 56 11.24 -11.95 -1.06
C GLN A 56 9.98 -11.42 -1.75
N ILE A 57 9.25 -10.49 -1.10
CA ILE A 57 8.03 -9.92 -1.68
C ILE A 57 8.32 -9.08 -2.93
N CYS A 58 9.33 -8.20 -2.92
CA CYS A 58 9.67 -7.46 -4.15
C CYS A 58 10.22 -8.36 -5.25
N ASN A 59 11.02 -9.37 -4.91
CA ASN A 59 11.54 -10.32 -5.91
C ASN A 59 10.38 -11.07 -6.59
N HIS A 60 9.41 -11.52 -5.81
CA HIS A 60 8.20 -12.15 -6.33
C HIS A 60 7.41 -11.18 -7.25
N ARG A 61 7.19 -9.94 -6.82
CA ARG A 61 6.49 -8.92 -7.62
C ARG A 61 7.21 -8.58 -8.92
N ALA A 62 8.53 -8.44 -8.89
CA ALA A 62 9.34 -8.15 -10.07
C ALA A 62 9.19 -9.22 -11.15
N VAL A 63 9.01 -10.49 -10.76
CA VAL A 63 8.86 -11.61 -11.69
C VAL A 63 7.41 -11.77 -12.15
N PHE A 64 6.44 -11.73 -11.23
CA PHE A 64 5.07 -12.15 -11.53
C PHE A 64 4.10 -11.00 -11.81
N THR A 65 4.33 -9.81 -11.23
CA THR A 65 3.41 -8.67 -11.34
C THR A 65 4.15 -7.32 -11.43
N PRO A 66 5.10 -7.15 -12.36
CA PRO A 66 5.90 -5.94 -12.41
C PRO A 66 5.05 -4.74 -12.81
N VAL A 67 5.22 -3.62 -12.09
CA VAL A 67 4.65 -2.33 -12.45
C VAL A 67 5.69 -1.50 -13.22
N HIS A 68 5.27 -0.94 -14.35
CA HIS A 68 6.13 -0.11 -15.19
C HIS A 68 6.67 1.10 -14.41
N GLY A 69 7.97 1.36 -14.52
CA GLY A 69 8.63 2.47 -13.83
C GLY A 69 9.11 2.16 -12.40
N ILE A 70 8.93 0.92 -11.91
CA ILE A 70 9.42 0.50 -10.59
C ILE A 70 10.69 -0.32 -10.73
N ASP A 71 11.77 0.11 -10.06
CA ASP A 71 12.96 -0.72 -9.83
C ASP A 71 12.84 -1.42 -8.48
N TYR A 72 12.35 -2.67 -8.51
CA TYR A 72 12.16 -3.51 -7.32
C TYR A 72 13.47 -3.82 -6.58
N ASN A 73 14.63 -3.75 -7.24
CA ASN A 73 15.93 -3.96 -6.58
C ASN A 73 16.30 -2.78 -5.69
N GLN A 74 15.82 -1.58 -6.01
CA GLN A 74 16.09 -0.35 -5.25
C GLN A 74 15.04 -0.03 -4.20
N LEU A 75 13.89 -0.72 -4.20
CA LEU A 75 12.87 -0.52 -3.19
C LEU A 75 13.39 -0.84 -1.79
N ARG A 76 13.15 0.09 -0.87
CA ARG A 76 13.38 -0.01 0.57
C ARG A 76 12.27 0.77 1.29
N TYR A 77 12.02 0.50 2.57
CA TYR A 77 10.95 1.17 3.30
C TYR A 77 11.03 2.70 3.24
N GLU A 78 12.23 3.26 3.26
CA GLU A 78 12.48 4.71 3.29
C GLU A 78 12.12 5.42 1.98
N VAL A 79 12.00 4.68 0.87
CA VAL A 79 11.64 5.23 -0.45
C VAL A 79 10.21 4.88 -0.85
N LEU A 80 9.47 4.15 -0.02
CA LEU A 80 8.06 3.85 -0.29
C LEU A 80 7.22 5.11 -0.13
N GLU A 81 6.35 5.32 -1.10
CA GLU A 81 5.43 6.46 -1.16
C GLU A 81 4.05 5.88 -0.98
N VAL A 82 3.51 5.97 0.22
CA VAL A 82 2.21 5.38 0.56
C VAL A 82 1.14 6.43 0.81
N ILE A 83 1.47 7.70 0.59
CA ILE A 83 0.53 8.82 0.66
C ILE A 83 0.04 9.14 -0.76
N PRO A 84 -1.28 9.23 -1.00
CA PRO A 84 -1.80 9.60 -2.31
C PRO A 84 -1.24 10.95 -2.76
N PRO A 85 -0.93 11.13 -4.06
CA PRO A 85 -0.61 12.44 -4.61
C PRO A 85 -1.71 13.45 -4.32
N ASP A 86 -1.36 14.74 -4.21
CA ASP A 86 -2.28 15.80 -3.79
C ASP A 86 -3.59 15.82 -4.59
N ASP A 87 -3.51 15.65 -5.92
CA ASP A 87 -4.66 15.61 -6.82
C ASP A 87 -5.65 14.46 -6.52
N PHE A 88 -5.18 13.40 -5.84
CA PHE A 88 -5.96 12.20 -5.51
C PHE A 88 -6.42 12.15 -4.05
N GLN A 89 -5.91 13.03 -3.17
CA GLN A 89 -6.29 12.99 -1.75
C GLN A 89 -7.79 13.20 -1.53
N GLY A 90 -8.43 14.06 -2.33
CA GLY A 90 -9.89 14.25 -2.28
C GLY A 90 -10.69 13.00 -2.66
N LEU A 91 -10.20 12.26 -3.67
CA LEU A 91 -10.80 10.99 -4.13
C LEU A 91 -10.62 9.88 -3.08
N TYR A 92 -9.42 9.76 -2.50
CA TYR A 92 -9.13 8.79 -1.44
C TYR A 92 -9.91 9.09 -0.15
N ARG A 93 -10.12 10.37 0.19
CA ARG A 93 -10.97 10.76 1.32
C ARG A 93 -12.43 10.35 1.09
N SER A 94 -12.94 10.55 -0.12
CA SER A 94 -14.32 10.16 -0.47
C SER A 94 -14.48 8.65 -0.43
N ASP A 95 -13.52 7.90 -0.97
CA ASP A 95 -13.45 6.44 -0.90
C ASP A 95 -13.42 5.94 0.56
N TYR A 96 -12.64 6.58 1.42
CA TYR A 96 -12.57 6.25 2.84
C TYR A 96 -13.91 6.44 3.55
N GLN A 97 -14.60 7.55 3.29
CA GLN A 97 -15.93 7.78 3.87
C GLN A 97 -16.95 6.74 3.41
N GLU A 98 -16.90 6.33 2.14
CA GLU A 98 -17.75 5.26 1.63
C GLU A 98 -17.43 3.92 2.29
N MET A 99 -16.14 3.60 2.40
CA MET A 99 -15.68 2.41 3.11
C MET A 99 -16.18 2.37 4.56
N GLN A 100 -16.07 3.48 5.30
CA GLN A 100 -16.57 3.58 6.67
C GLN A 100 -18.07 3.33 6.76
N ARG A 101 -18.87 3.93 5.86
CA ARG A 101 -20.32 3.67 5.80
C ARG A 101 -20.60 2.18 5.57
N ASN A 102 -19.92 1.56 4.62
CA ASN A 102 -20.10 0.14 4.31
C ASN A 102 -19.64 -0.79 5.44
N MET A 103 -18.69 -0.37 6.27
CA MET A 103 -18.29 -1.12 7.47
C MET A 103 -19.34 -1.07 8.58
N ILE A 104 -20.04 0.05 8.73
CA ILE A 104 -21.09 0.22 9.76
C ILE A 104 -22.36 -0.56 9.40
N TYR A 105 -22.73 -0.61 8.11
CA TYR A 105 -23.94 -1.32 7.64
C TYR A 105 -23.69 -2.77 7.20
N GLY A 106 -22.45 -3.24 7.25
CA GLY A 106 -22.05 -4.61 6.87
C GLY A 106 -21.73 -5.53 8.05
N GLY A 107 -22.03 -5.09 9.29
CA GLY A 107 -21.85 -5.86 10.54
C GLY A 107 -23.13 -6.46 11.06
#